data_AF-A0A968PFL4-F1
#
_entry.id   AF-A0A968PFL4-F1
#
_cell.length_a   1.000
_cell.length_b   1.000
_cell.length_c   1.000
_cell.angle_alpha   90.00
_cell.angle_beta   90.00
_cell.angle_gamma   90.00
#
_symmetry.space_group_name_H-M   'P 1'
#
loop_
_entity.id
_entity.type
_entity.pdbx_description
1 polymer ?
#
loop_
_entity_poly.entity_id
_entity_poly.type
_entity_poly.pdbx_seq_one_letter_code
_entity_poly.pdbx_strand_id
1 'polypeptide(L)' 'MDGVIKGWTEGLQLMHVGDKYQLFVPSDLAYGPEGRGPTIPPASVLVFEVELIEVQAAPASAGDAGK' A
#
# COMPACT_ATOMS: atom_id res chain seq x y z
N MET A 1 0.33 10.48 -0.16
CA MET A 1 0.10 9.18 0.53
C MET A 1 1.43 8.71 1.11
N ASP A 2 2.06 9.55 1.92
CA ASP A 2 3.52 9.52 2.10
C ASP A 2 3.99 8.63 3.26
N GLY A 3 3.35 7.46 3.42
CA GLY A 3 3.64 6.54 4.53
C GLY A 3 3.55 5.05 4.20
N VAL A 4 3.21 4.68 2.95
CA VAL A 4 3.06 3.29 2.52
C VAL A 4 3.94 2.99 1.30
N ILE A 5 4.33 1.73 1.12
CA ILE A 5 5.13 1.33 -0.03
C ILE A 5 4.30 1.33 -1.32
N LYS A 6 4.93 1.58 -2.47
CA LYS A 6 4.23 1.69 -3.77
C LYS A 6 3.43 0.44 -4.13
N GLY A 7 3.95 -0.75 -3.81
CA GLY A 7 3.25 -2.00 -4.06
C GLY A 7 1.90 -2.12 -3.35
N TRP A 8 1.71 -1.45 -2.21
CA TRP A 8 0.40 -1.37 -1.55
C TRP A 8 -0.55 -0.43 -2.28
N THR A 9 -0.07 0.72 -2.74
CA THR A 9 -0.86 1.67 -3.52
C THR A 9 -1.43 1.02 -4.78
N GLU A 10 -0.63 0.23 -5.49
CA GLU A 10 -1.07 -0.48 -6.70
C GLU A 10 -1.92 -1.70 -6.36
N GLY A 11 -1.46 -2.57 -5.45
CA GLY A 11 -2.14 -3.83 -5.14
C GLY A 11 -3.53 -3.66 -4.55
N LEU A 12 -3.71 -2.69 -3.63
CA LEU A 12 -5.01 -2.46 -2.99
C LEU A 12 -6.05 -1.89 -3.96
N GLN A 13 -5.65 -1.17 -5.01
CA GLN A 13 -6.58 -0.63 -6.01
C GLN A 13 -7.24 -1.73 -6.85
N LEU A 14 -6.67 -2.94 -6.87
CA LEU A 14 -7.21 -4.08 -7.60
C LEU A 14 -8.18 -4.92 -6.77
N MET A 15 -8.28 -4.66 -5.46
CA MET A 15 -9.06 -5.45 -4.53
C MET A 15 -10.46 -4.87 -4.33
N HIS A 16 -11.44 -5.75 -4.12
CA HIS A 16 -12.76 -5.40 -3.64
C HIS A 16 -12.92 -5.79 -2.16
N VAL A 17 -13.84 -5.13 -1.46
CA VAL A 17 -14.15 -5.47 -0.06
C VAL A 17 -14.55 -6.95 0.04
N GLY A 18 -13.89 -7.68 0.92
CA GLY A 18 -14.00 -9.12 1.12
C GLY A 18 -12.90 -9.94 0.45
N ASP A 19 -12.12 -9.38 -0.46
CA ASP A 19 -11.04 -10.09 -1.14
C ASP A 19 -9.89 -10.46 -0.18
N LYS A 20 -9.30 -11.64 -0.40
CA LYS A 20 -8.09 -12.13 0.29
C LYS A 20 -7.00 -12.45 -0.71
N TYR A 21 -5.97 -11.63 -0.78
CA TYR A 21 -4.89 -11.73 -1.77
C TYR A 21 -3.56 -12.00 -1.09
N GLN A 22 -2.66 -12.70 -1.79
CA GLN A 22 -1.25 -12.74 -1.44
C GLN A 22 -0.49 -11.83 -2.40
N LEU A 23 0.05 -10.74 -1.88
CA LEU A 23 0.81 -9.75 -2.64
C LEU A 23 2.31 -10.07 -2.56
N PHE A 24 2.93 -10.29 -3.71
CA PHE A 24 4.38 -10.40 -3.85
C PHE A 24 4.91 -9.05 -4.34
N VAL A 25 5.56 -8.31 -3.47
CA VAL A 25 6.04 -6.95 -3.75
C VAL A 25 7.54 -6.99 -3.94
N PRO A 26 8.05 -6.80 -5.18
CA PRO A 26 9.48 -6.72 -5.43
C PRO A 26 10.08 -5.46 -4.80
N SER A 27 11.40 -5.48 -4.56
CA SER A 27 12.05 -4.47 -3.72
C SER A 27 11.91 -3.05 -4.25
N ASP A 28 11.88 -2.85 -5.56
CA ASP A 28 11.69 -1.56 -6.23
C ASP A 28 10.32 -0.91 -5.95
N LEU A 29 9.31 -1.73 -5.63
CA LEU A 29 7.99 -1.30 -5.17
C LEU A 29 7.86 -1.28 -3.64
N ALA A 30 8.94 -1.64 -2.93
CA ALA A 30 9.03 -1.71 -1.47
C ALA A 30 10.13 -0.77 -0.92
N TYR A 31 11.22 -1.35 -0.38
CA TYR A 31 12.31 -0.62 0.30
C TYR A 31 13.63 -0.57 -0.49
N GLY A 32 13.58 -0.98 -1.76
CA GLY A 32 14.67 -0.87 -2.70
C GLY A 32 15.96 -1.59 -2.28
N PRO A 33 17.11 -1.17 -2.84
CA PRO A 33 18.41 -1.77 -2.55
C PRO A 33 18.91 -1.43 -1.13
N GLU A 34 18.34 -0.45 -0.44
CA GLU A 34 18.77 -0.07 0.91
C GLU A 34 18.07 -0.90 2.00
N GLY A 35 16.89 -1.46 1.71
CA GLY A 35 16.09 -2.15 2.72
C GLY A 35 15.51 -1.19 3.75
N ARG A 36 15.15 -1.69 4.94
CA ARG A 36 14.60 -0.87 6.03
C ARG A 36 15.10 -1.32 7.38
N GLY A 37 15.99 -0.52 7.95
CA GLY A 37 16.54 -0.75 9.29
C GLY A 37 17.17 -2.14 9.42
N PRO A 38 17.19 -2.73 10.63
CA PRO A 38 17.75 -4.05 10.84
C PRO A 38 16.82 -5.19 10.38
N THR A 39 15.56 -4.89 10.03
CA THR A 39 14.51 -5.91 9.87
C THR A 39 14.31 -6.33 8.42
N ILE A 40 14.41 -5.39 7.47
CA ILE A 40 14.22 -5.69 6.05
C ILE A 40 15.57 -5.58 5.33
N PRO A 41 16.16 -6.69 4.87
CA PRO A 41 17.42 -6.65 4.13
C PRO A 41 17.29 -5.92 2.78
N PRO A 42 18.41 -5.37 2.28
CA PRO A 42 18.56 -4.91 0.89
C PRO A 42 17.91 -5.83 -0.15
N ALA A 43 17.25 -5.22 -1.14
CA ALA A 43 16.74 -5.90 -2.33
C ALA A 43 15.76 -7.09 -2.06
N SER A 44 15.10 -7.10 -0.90
CA SER A 44 14.18 -8.17 -0.52
C SER A 44 12.83 -8.06 -1.24
N VAL A 45 12.28 -9.20 -1.66
CA VAL A 45 10.86 -9.32 -2.02
C VAL A 45 10.06 -9.47 -0.75
N LEU A 46 8.98 -8.70 -0.61
CA LEU A 46 8.07 -8.81 0.52
C LEU A 46 6.82 -9.59 0.08
N VAL A 47 6.37 -10.50 0.93
CA VAL A 47 5.14 -11.26 0.70
C VAL A 47 4.15 -10.91 1.81
N PHE A 48 2.95 -10.48 1.42
CA PHE A 48 1.90 -10.11 2.35
C PHE A 48 0.65 -10.93 2.05
N GLU A 49 0.00 -11.42 3.10
CA GLU A 49 -1.40 -11.84 3.03
C GLU A 49 -2.27 -10.64 3.42
N VAL A 50 -3.18 -10.26 2.55
CA VAL A 50 -4.02 -9.07 2.70
C VAL A 50 -5.48 -9.48 2.60
N GLU A 51 -6.27 -9.04 3.56
CA GLU A 51 -7.74 -9.12 3.52
C GLU A 51 -8.31 -7.71 3.54
N LEU A 52 -9.12 -7.36 2.53
CA LEU A 52 -9.74 -6.05 2.46
C LEU A 52 -11.08 -6.06 3.19
N ILE A 53 -11.11 -5.56 4.42
CA ILE A 53 -12.30 -5.61 5.29
C ILE A 53 -13.31 -4.50 4.97
N GLU A 54 -12.84 -3.28 4.70
CA GLU A 54 -13.69 -2.12 4.48
C GLU A 54 -12.92 -1.03 3.73
N VAL A 55 -13.62 -0.22 2.93
CA VAL A 55 -13.11 1.04 2.37
C VAL A 55 -13.94 2.19 2.93
N GLN A 56 -13.33 3.03 3.76
CA GLN A 56 -13.97 4.24 4.26
C GLN A 56 -13.79 5.37 3.24
N ALA A 57 -14.90 6.00 2.85
CA ALA A 57 -14.82 7.24 2.08
C ALA A 57 -14.11 8.29 2.94
N ALA A 58 -13.07 8.94 2.38
CA ALA A 58 -12.45 10.08 3.04
C ALA A 58 -13.53 11.14 3.30
N PRO A 59 -13.57 11.79 4.48
CA PRO A 59 -14.51 12.86 4.73
C PRO A 59 -14.31 13.93 3.65
N ALA A 60 -15.39 14.25 2.93
CA ALA A 60 -15.38 15.30 1.92
C ALA A 60 -14.83 16.59 2.58
N SER A 61 -13.65 17.01 2.16
CA SER A 61 -13.07 18.25 2.67
C SER A 61 -13.94 19.39 2.16
N ALA A 62 -14.66 20.04 3.08
CA ALA A 62 -15.38 21.27 2.80
C ALA A 62 -14.37 22.35 2.38
N GLY A 63 -14.27 22.61 1.08
CA GLY A 63 -13.28 23.52 0.52
C GLY A 63 -13.42 23.72 -0.99
N ASP A 64 -14.66 23.79 -1.48
CA ASP A 64 -14.96 24.45 -2.76
C ASP A 64 -16.26 25.24 -2.60
N ALA A 65 -16.13 26.43 -2.01
CA ALA A 65 -17.15 27.46 -2.03
C ALA A 65 -16.42 28.79 -2.23
N GLY A 66 -16.31 29.19 -3.50
CA GLY A 66 -16.04 30.57 -3.92
C GLY A 66 -14.61 30.86 -4.33
N LYS A 67 -14.34 30.83 -5.64
CA LYS A 67 -14.41 32.04 -6.48
C LYS A 67 -14.42 31.70 -7.96
#